data_AF-Q8BJD7-F1
#
_entry.id   AF-Q8BJD7-F1
#
_cell.length_a   1.000
_cell.length_b   1.000
_cell.length_c   1.000
_cell.angle_alpha   90.00
_cell.angle_beta   90.00
_cell.angle_gamma   90.00
#
_symmetry.space_group_name_H-M   'P 1'
#
loop_
_entity.id
_entity.type
_entity.pdbx_description
1 polymer ?
#
loop_
_entity_poly.entity_id
_entity_poly.type
_entity_poly.pdbx_seq_one_letter_code
_entity_poly.pdbx_strand_id
1 'polypeptide(L)'
;MNVTKDENPRSRSQDLHLFHAWMMLIMTVLFLPVTETSKQNIPRLKLTYKDLLLSNTCIPFLGSSEGLDFQTLLLDEERGILLLGAKDHVFLLSLVDLNKNFKKIYWPAA
;
A
#
# COMPACT_ATOMS: atom_id res chain seq x y z
N MET A 1 38.99 -38.92 55.53
CA MET A 1 38.62 -39.82 54.41
C MET A 1 37.24 -39.45 53.89
N ASN A 2 37.22 -38.86 52.70
CA ASN A 2 36.33 -39.10 51.57
C ASN A 2 34.84 -39.31 51.90
N VAL A 3 34.07 -38.23 51.79
CA VAL A 3 32.61 -38.26 51.65
C VAL A 3 32.29 -38.78 50.25
N THR A 4 31.90 -40.05 50.14
CA THR A 4 31.38 -40.65 48.91
C THR A 4 29.99 -40.12 48.65
N LYS A 5 29.88 -39.33 47.60
CA LYS A 5 28.65 -38.72 47.09
C LYS A 5 27.87 -39.81 46.34
N ASP A 6 26.87 -40.38 47.01
CA ASP A 6 25.97 -41.38 46.42
C ASP A 6 24.87 -40.65 45.64
N GLU A 7 25.15 -40.39 44.37
CA GLU A 7 24.23 -39.72 43.47
C GLU A 7 23.22 -40.74 42.94
N ASN A 8 22.07 -40.81 43.62
CA ASN A 8 20.92 -41.65 43.29
C ASN A 8 20.57 -41.58 41.78
N PRO A 9 20.63 -42.69 41.02
CA PRO A 9 20.44 -42.66 39.57
C PRO A 9 19.04 -42.21 39.13
N ARG A 10 18.07 -42.21 40.05
CA ARG A 10 16.68 -41.81 39.81
C ARG A 10 16.47 -40.28 39.79
N SER A 11 17.29 -39.49 40.49
CA SER A 11 17.22 -38.02 40.42
C SER A 11 17.78 -37.52 39.10
N ARG A 12 18.88 -38.12 38.63
CA ARG A 12 19.52 -37.78 37.35
C ARG A 12 18.57 -37.98 36.16
N SER A 13 17.76 -39.05 36.16
CA SER A 13 16.78 -39.28 35.11
C SER A 13 15.61 -38.28 35.17
N GLN A 14 15.18 -37.88 36.37
CA GLN A 14 14.12 -36.88 36.55
C GLN A 14 14.57 -35.49 36.07
N ASP A 15 15.81 -35.11 36.34
CA ASP A 15 16.40 -33.88 35.82
C ASP A 15 16.45 -33.91 34.28
N LEU A 16 16.88 -35.02 33.68
CA LEU A 16 16.83 -35.20 32.22
C LEU A 16 15.40 -35.03 31.67
N HIS A 17 14.37 -35.61 32.29
CA HIS A 17 12.99 -35.43 31.86
C HIS A 17 12.50 -33.98 32.01
N LEU A 18 12.92 -33.27 33.06
CA LEU A 18 12.63 -31.86 33.26
C LEU A 18 13.31 -30.98 32.20
N PHE A 19 14.58 -31.27 31.88
CA PHE A 19 15.31 -30.61 30.79
C PHE A 19 14.65 -30.86 29.45
N HIS A 20 14.24 -32.10 29.15
CA HIS A 20 13.53 -32.41 27.90
C HIS A 20 12.17 -31.70 27.85
N ALA A 21 11.41 -31.67 28.94
CA ALA A 21 10.15 -30.93 29.00
C ALA A 21 10.36 -29.42 28.79
N TRP A 22 11.42 -28.85 29.37
CA TRP A 22 11.78 -27.44 29.19
C TRP A 22 12.23 -27.13 27.76
N MET A 23 13.03 -28.02 27.15
CA MET A 23 13.44 -27.91 25.75
C MET A 23 12.24 -28.00 24.81
N MET A 24 11.29 -28.90 25.08
CA MET A 24 10.05 -29.01 24.31
C MET A 24 9.19 -27.75 24.44
N LEU A 25 9.16 -27.11 25.62
CA LEU A 25 8.44 -25.86 25.85
C LEU A 25 9.09 -24.68 25.10
N ILE A 26 10.42 -24.58 25.12
CA ILE A 26 11.16 -23.56 24.35
C ILE A 26 10.97 -23.75 22.84
N MET A 27 11.04 -24.99 22.36
CA MET A 27 10.79 -25.29 20.94
C MET A 27 9.36 -24.92 20.56
N THR A 28 8.37 -25.23 21.40
CA THR A 28 6.98 -24.84 21.16
C THR A 28 6.86 -23.32 21.02
N VAL A 29 7.50 -22.54 21.91
CA VAL A 29 7.50 -21.06 21.86
C VAL A 29 8.25 -20.50 20.64
N LEU A 30 9.31 -21.15 20.17
CA LEU A 30 10.02 -20.77 18.94
C LEU A 30 9.22 -21.09 17.67
N PHE A 31 8.39 -22.14 17.70
CA PHE A 31 7.51 -22.52 16.60
C PHE A 31 6.14 -21.81 16.65
N LEU A 32 5.85 -21.03 17.70
CA LEU A 32 4.71 -20.12 17.67
C LEU A 32 4.98 -19.08 16.58
N PRO A 33 4.18 -19.06 15.48
CA PRO A 33 4.36 -18.05 14.46
C PRO A 33 4.13 -16.69 15.12
N VAL A 34 5.08 -15.76 14.97
CA VAL A 34 4.85 -14.36 15.29
C VAL A 34 3.82 -13.84 14.29
N THR A 35 2.54 -13.99 14.63
CA THR A 35 1.40 -13.54 13.82
C THR A 35 1.02 -12.12 14.19
N GLU A 36 1.93 -11.17 14.13
CA GLU A 36 1.58 -9.76 14.36
C GLU A 36 2.23 -8.85 13.33
N THR A 37 1.83 -9.00 12.06
CA THR A 37 1.95 -7.92 11.05
C THR A 37 0.82 -7.95 10.01
N SER A 38 -0.44 -8.14 10.42
CA SER A 38 -1.58 -8.10 9.47
C SER A 38 -2.64 -7.07 9.86
N LYS A 39 -2.29 -5.77 9.85
CA LYS A 39 -3.26 -4.68 10.05
C LYS A 39 -3.03 -3.43 9.19
N GLN A 40 -2.26 -3.52 8.10
CA GLN A 40 -1.93 -2.33 7.29
C GLN A 40 -2.83 -2.13 6.05
N ASN A 41 -4.03 -2.72 6.01
CA ASN A 41 -4.91 -2.63 4.83
C ASN A 41 -6.10 -1.65 5.02
N ILE A 42 -5.99 -0.70 5.96
CA ILE A 42 -7.02 0.34 6.14
C ILE A 42 -6.43 1.69 5.70
N PRO A 43 -7.02 2.36 4.69
CA PRO A 43 -6.56 3.69 4.29
C PRO A 43 -6.78 4.66 5.46
N ARG A 44 -5.73 5.40 5.82
CA ARG A 44 -5.75 6.35 6.95
C ARG A 44 -6.75 7.48 6.74
N LEU A 45 -7.00 7.83 5.50
CA LEU A 45 -7.91 8.89 5.09
C LEU A 45 -8.77 8.37 3.95
N LYS A 46 -10.08 8.28 4.18
CA LYS A 46 -11.07 7.96 3.15
C LYS A 46 -11.89 9.21 2.92
N LEU A 47 -11.70 9.85 1.77
CA LEU A 47 -12.49 11.00 1.35
C LEU A 47 -13.44 10.58 0.23
N THR A 48 -14.70 10.98 0.34
CA THR A 48 -15.67 10.80 -0.74
C THR A 48 -15.46 11.88 -1.80
N TYR A 49 -15.86 11.63 -3.04
CA TYR A 49 -15.84 12.64 -4.12
C TYR A 49 -16.49 13.97 -3.71
N LYS A 50 -17.61 13.91 -2.97
CA LYS A 50 -18.29 15.09 -2.43
C LYS A 50 -17.40 15.89 -1.48
N ASP A 51 -16.67 15.21 -0.60
CA ASP A 51 -15.77 15.83 0.37
C ASP A 51 -14.58 16.48 -0.32
N LEU A 52 -14.06 15.86 -1.38
CA LEU A 52 -12.98 16.42 -2.21
C LEU A 52 -13.40 17.69 -2.96
N LEU A 53 -14.63 17.71 -3.46
CA LEU A 53 -15.19 18.89 -4.14
C LEU A 53 -15.44 20.03 -3.15
N LEU A 54 -16.02 19.73 -1.98
CA LEU A 54 -16.28 20.72 -0.93
C LEU A 54 -15.00 21.32 -0.35
N SER A 55 -13.92 20.53 -0.27
CA SER A 55 -12.61 20.98 0.22
C SER A 55 -11.75 21.67 -0.84
N ASN A 56 -12.23 21.80 -2.09
CA ASN A 56 -11.46 22.30 -3.23
C ASN A 56 -10.14 21.54 -3.47
N THR A 57 -10.09 20.25 -3.09
CA THR A 57 -8.90 19.41 -3.28
C THR A 57 -8.90 18.73 -4.65
N CYS A 58 -10.06 18.65 -5.31
CA CYS A 58 -10.22 18.05 -6.63
C CYS A 58 -10.85 19.05 -7.60
N ILE A 59 -10.21 19.22 -8.77
CA ILE A 59 -10.74 19.98 -9.90
C ILE A 59 -11.17 18.97 -10.96
N PRO A 60 -12.49 18.72 -11.15
CA PRO A 60 -12.94 17.79 -12.16
C PRO A 60 -12.77 18.41 -13.55
N PHE A 61 -12.15 17.65 -14.46
CA PHE A 61 -12.15 17.94 -15.89
C PHE A 61 -13.20 17.07 -16.56
N LEU A 62 -14.30 17.70 -16.99
CA LEU A 62 -15.43 17.01 -17.64
C LEU A 62 -15.25 16.87 -19.16
N GLY A 63 -14.17 17.42 -19.71
CA GLY A 63 -13.88 17.39 -21.14
C GLY A 63 -14.93 18.10 -22.01
N SER A 64 -14.80 17.90 -23.31
CA SER A 64 -15.83 18.23 -24.30
C SER A 64 -16.76 17.02 -24.42
N SER A 65 -18.09 17.22 -24.47
CA SER A 65 -19.10 16.13 -24.41
C SER A 65 -18.97 14.99 -25.43
N GLU A 66 -18.14 15.16 -26.45
CA GLU A 66 -17.96 14.23 -27.57
C GLU A 66 -16.70 13.34 -27.46
N GLY A 67 -15.85 13.54 -26.44
CA GLY A 67 -14.52 12.92 -26.36
C GLY A 67 -14.11 12.46 -24.96
N LEU A 68 -14.97 11.70 -24.28
CA LEU A 68 -14.79 11.28 -22.88
C LEU A 68 -13.84 10.07 -22.68
N ASP A 69 -13.24 9.54 -23.74
CA ASP A 69 -12.35 8.38 -23.64
C ASP A 69 -10.89 8.84 -23.48
N PHE A 70 -10.52 9.21 -22.25
CA PHE A 70 -9.16 9.63 -21.91
C PHE A 70 -8.24 8.41 -21.78
N GLN A 71 -7.25 8.30 -22.67
CA GLN A 71 -6.42 7.09 -22.77
C GLN A 71 -4.93 7.39 -22.62
N THR A 72 -4.49 8.58 -23.02
CA THR A 72 -3.08 8.97 -22.94
C THR A 72 -2.92 10.26 -22.16
N LEU A 73 -1.85 10.32 -21.37
CA LEU A 73 -1.51 11.47 -20.55
C LEU A 73 -0.01 11.74 -20.69
N LEU A 74 0.34 12.99 -21.00
CA LEU A 74 1.70 13.46 -21.10
C LEU A 74 1.84 14.71 -20.22
N LEU A 75 2.69 14.61 -19.20
CA LEU A 75 2.94 15.67 -18.23
C LEU A 75 4.22 16.43 -18.62
N ASP A 76 4.11 17.75 -18.78
CA ASP A 76 5.26 18.65 -18.94
C ASP A 76 5.28 19.62 -17.74
N GLU A 77 6.10 19.28 -16.75
CA GLU A 77 6.26 20.05 -15.51
C GLU A 77 6.97 21.39 -15.75
N GLU A 78 7.95 21.43 -16.66
CA GLU A 78 8.74 22.62 -16.98
C GLU A 78 7.88 23.75 -17.55
N ARG A 79 6.89 23.37 -18.39
CA ARG A 79 5.95 24.34 -18.99
C ARG A 79 4.68 24.53 -18.19
N GLY A 80 4.42 23.68 -17.19
CA GLY A 80 3.15 23.65 -16.47
C GLY A 80 1.98 23.25 -17.37
N ILE A 81 2.22 22.35 -18.34
CA ILE A 81 1.24 21.88 -19.32
C ILE A 81 0.97 20.39 -19.13
N LEU A 82 -0.31 20.02 -19.25
CA LEU A 82 -0.78 18.65 -19.26
C LEU A 82 -1.42 18.37 -20.61
N LEU A 83 -0.81 17.47 -21.39
CA LEU A 83 -1.36 16.97 -22.64
C LEU A 83 -2.18 15.70 -22.35
N LEU A 84 -3.40 15.67 -22.86
CA LEU A 84 -4.35 14.60 -22.59
C LEU A 84 -4.99 14.15 -23.91
N GLY A 85 -4.68 12.92 -24.33
CA GLY A 85 -5.22 12.35 -25.55
C GLY A 85 -6.51 11.58 -25.25
N ALA A 86 -7.53 11.91 -26.03
CA ALA A 86 -8.82 11.25 -26.01
C ALA A 86 -9.20 10.75 -27.41
N LYS A 87 -10.31 10.03 -27.49
CA LYS A 87 -10.87 9.61 -28.77
C LYS A 87 -11.10 10.80 -29.69
N ASP A 88 -10.45 10.80 -30.85
CA ASP A 88 -10.48 11.82 -31.90
C ASP A 88 -10.04 13.22 -31.45
N HIS A 89 -9.43 13.35 -30.28
CA HIS A 89 -9.17 14.64 -29.65
C HIS A 89 -7.88 14.68 -28.84
N VAL A 90 -7.16 15.79 -28.92
CA VAL A 90 -6.01 16.06 -28.04
C VAL A 90 -6.28 17.35 -27.27
N PHE A 91 -6.19 17.28 -25.95
CA PHE A 91 -6.39 18.39 -25.03
C PHE A 91 -5.05 18.91 -24.51
N LEU A 92 -4.92 20.23 -24.44
CA LEU A 92 -3.84 20.95 -23.81
C LEU A 92 -4.41 21.66 -22.58
N LEU A 93 -4.01 21.20 -21.41
CA LEU A 93 -4.51 21.64 -20.11
C LEU A 93 -3.38 22.36 -19.35
N SER A 94 -3.72 23.30 -18.47
CA SER A 94 -2.75 23.88 -17.55
C SER A 94 -2.70 23.05 -16.26
N LEU A 95 -1.50 22.83 -15.71
CA LEU A 95 -1.32 22.09 -14.44
C LEU A 95 -1.96 22.82 -13.25
N VAL A 96 -2.08 24.14 -13.32
CA VAL A 96 -2.59 24.95 -12.21
C VAL A 96 -4.11 24.91 -12.16
N ASP A 97 -4.76 24.99 -13.32
CA ASP A 97 -6.22 24.92 -13.42
C ASP A 97 -6.61 24.26 -14.76
N LEU A 98 -7.09 23.03 -14.66
CA LEU A 98 -7.46 22.20 -15.80
C LEU A 98 -8.59 22.81 -16.62
N ASN A 99 -9.47 23.59 -15.99
CA ASN A 99 -10.63 24.19 -16.64
C ASN A 99 -10.34 25.58 -17.22
N LYS A 100 -9.16 26.15 -16.94
CA LYS A 100 -8.77 27.48 -17.40
C LYS A 100 -8.07 27.42 -18.75
N ASN A 101 -8.71 27.98 -19.79
CA ASN A 101 -8.15 28.16 -21.13
C ASN A 101 -7.58 26.88 -21.77
N PHE A 102 -8.24 25.73 -21.57
CA PHE A 102 -7.82 24.50 -22.24
C PHE A 102 -7.96 24.64 -23.76
N LYS A 103 -7.01 24.08 -24.50
CA LYS A 103 -7.08 24.01 -25.97
C LYS A 103 -7.41 22.60 -26.39
N LYS A 104 -8.22 22.46 -27.43
CA LYS A 104 -8.68 21.19 -27.99
C LYS A 104 -8.29 21.14 -29.47
N ILE A 105 -7.65 20.06 -29.86
CA ILE A 105 -7.39 19.73 -31.26
C ILE A 105 -8.31 18.57 -31.61
N TYR A 106 -9.11 18.73 -32.67
CA TYR A 106 -9.88 17.65 -33.26
C TYR A 106 -9.02 16.92 -34.28
N TRP A 107 -8.82 15.62 -34.07
CA TRP A 107 -7.98 14.76 -34.89
C TRP A 107 -8.66 13.39 -35.06
N PRO A 108 -9.72 13.30 -35.88
CA PRO A 108 -10.35 12.02 -36.19
C PRO A 108 -9.47 11.19 -37.14
N ALA A 109 -9.71 9.88 -37.16
CA ALA A 109 -9.21 9.05 -38.25
C ALA A 109 -9.84 9.48 -39.59
N ALA A 110 -9.03 9.55 -40.65
CA ALA A 110 -9.44 9.93 -42.00
C ALA A 110 -10.23 8.81 -42.71
#